data_AF-A0A5K7ZGL9-F1
#
_entry.id   AF-A0A5K7ZGL9-F1
#
_cell.length_a   1.000
_cell.length_b   1.000
_cell.length_c   1.000
_cell.angle_alpha   90.00
_cell.angle_beta   90.00
_cell.angle_gamma   90.00
#
_symmetry.space_group_name_H-M   'P 1'
#
loop_
_entity.id
_entity.type
_entity.pdbx_description
1 polymer ?
#
loop_
_entity_poly.entity_id
_entity_poly.type
_entity_poly.pdbx_seq_one_letter_code
_entity_poly.pdbx_strand_id
1 'polypeptide(L)'
;MSYGDPKKKNPSPAFISSSGLRGRQSVRATFKLSSGCIAAISIVAAQLGIKQKSLFDHLAQDSESLNAIAKEVRNARVRAENRVQKTYVISRSSLLLLDEISRAFNAPRDALVEFSVRRLLPVIDKEQKRYESRKAAFDGIRRHFETGRQLLDNMREELGEDDPVVAKLDSVMENYAGAARAIEIFLERTRGIEDFDPEDLNQMDVQFER
;
A
#
# COMPACT_ATOMS: atom_id res chain seq x y z
N MET A 1 -8.56 61.42 0.08
CA MET A 1 -9.60 60.54 -0.51
C MET A 1 -8.89 59.33 -1.09
N SER A 2 -8.94 58.19 -0.39
CA SER A 2 -9.84 57.06 -0.68
C SER A 2 -9.07 55.89 -1.30
N TYR A 3 -8.87 54.85 -0.47
CA TYR A 3 -8.94 53.41 -0.73
C TYR A 3 -8.14 52.78 -1.91
N GLY A 4 -7.47 51.64 -1.80
CA GLY A 4 -7.39 50.64 -0.73
C GLY A 4 -6.58 49.42 -1.19
N ASP A 5 -6.24 48.59 -0.20
CA ASP A 5 -5.50 47.33 -0.24
C ASP A 5 -5.80 46.38 -1.44
N PRO A 6 -4.78 45.75 -2.05
CA PRO A 6 -4.99 44.59 -2.90
C PRO A 6 -5.34 43.36 -2.04
N LYS A 7 -6.63 43.00 -2.03
CA LYS A 7 -7.16 41.79 -1.41
C LYS A 7 -6.30 40.55 -1.69
N LYS A 8 -5.68 40.02 -0.62
CA LYS A 8 -5.25 38.63 -0.52
C LYS A 8 -6.42 37.72 -0.90
N LYS A 9 -6.29 36.97 -2.00
CA LYS A 9 -7.18 35.84 -2.32
C LYS A 9 -6.93 34.74 -1.28
N ASN A 10 -7.79 34.67 -0.27
CA ASN A 10 -7.90 33.47 0.55
C ASN A 10 -8.36 32.30 -0.35
N PRO A 11 -7.74 31.11 -0.28
CA PRO A 11 -8.23 29.94 -1.00
C PRO A 11 -9.58 29.54 -0.41
N SER A 12 -10.64 29.62 -1.22
CA SER A 12 -11.96 29.15 -0.85
C SER A 12 -11.95 27.62 -0.67
N PRO A 13 -12.68 27.08 0.32
CA PRO A 13 -12.77 25.64 0.54
C PRO A 13 -13.36 24.97 -0.71
N ALA A 14 -12.69 23.91 -1.20
CA ALA A 14 -13.08 23.20 -2.41
C ALA A 14 -14.56 22.79 -2.33
N PHE A 15 -15.40 23.41 -3.18
CA PHE A 15 -16.82 23.13 -3.24
C PHE A 15 -17.01 21.68 -3.70
N ILE A 16 -17.62 20.86 -2.86
CA ILE A 16 -17.91 19.46 -3.18
C ILE A 16 -19.04 19.46 -4.22
N SER A 17 -18.69 19.30 -5.50
CA SER A 17 -19.67 19.19 -6.58
C SER A 17 -20.33 17.81 -6.60
N SER A 18 -21.59 17.75 -7.03
CA SER A 18 -22.31 16.48 -7.21
C SER A 18 -21.62 15.54 -8.20
N SER A 19 -20.94 16.10 -9.21
CA SER A 19 -20.09 15.35 -10.14
C SER A 19 -18.84 14.78 -9.46
N GLY A 20 -18.20 15.52 -8.56
CA GLY A 20 -17.07 15.05 -7.75
C GLY A 20 -17.47 13.92 -6.79
N LEU A 21 -18.66 14.00 -6.18
CA LEU A 21 -19.21 12.93 -5.35
C LEU A 21 -19.54 11.67 -6.17
N ARG A 22 -20.11 11.84 -7.37
CA ARG A 22 -20.39 10.73 -8.29
C ARG A 22 -19.11 10.07 -8.81
N GLY A 23 -18.03 10.84 -9.01
CA GLY A 23 -16.72 10.31 -9.38
C GLY A 23 -16.11 9.41 -8.29
N ARG A 24 -16.35 9.74 -7.01
CA ARG A 24 -15.89 8.98 -5.85
C ARG A 24 -16.68 7.70 -5.57
N GLN A 25 -17.77 7.43 -6.30
CA GLN A 25 -18.54 6.21 -6.15
C GLN A 25 -17.66 4.98 -6.38
N SER A 26 -17.75 4.02 -5.47
CA SER A 26 -17.08 2.74 -5.58
C SER A 26 -17.78 1.88 -6.63
N VAL A 27 -17.02 1.44 -7.63
CA VAL A 27 -17.49 0.52 -8.69
C VAL A 27 -16.60 -0.71 -8.72
N ARG A 28 -17.13 -1.83 -9.22
CA ARG A 28 -16.35 -3.06 -9.44
C ARG A 28 -15.82 -3.07 -10.87
N ALA A 29 -14.53 -3.32 -11.02
CA ALA A 29 -13.88 -3.49 -12.32
C ALA A 29 -13.10 -4.80 -12.32
N THR A 30 -13.27 -5.59 -13.38
CA THR A 30 -12.58 -6.86 -13.57
C THR A 30 -11.44 -6.67 -14.55
N PHE A 31 -10.25 -7.10 -14.14
CA PHE A 31 -9.02 -7.07 -14.92
C PHE A 31 -8.49 -8.49 -15.10
N LYS A 32 -7.82 -8.76 -16.21
CA LYS A 32 -7.04 -10.00 -16.41
C LYS A 32 -5.57 -9.67 -16.17
N LEU A 33 -5.05 -9.97 -14.99
CA LEU A 33 -3.71 -9.58 -14.57
C LEU A 33 -2.82 -10.80 -14.31
N SER A 34 -1.50 -10.66 -14.41
CA SER A 34 -0.55 -11.67 -13.94
C SER A 34 -0.70 -11.91 -12.43
N SER A 35 -0.35 -13.12 -11.98
CA SER A 35 -0.28 -13.46 -10.54
C SER A 35 0.64 -12.50 -9.78
N GLY A 36 1.80 -12.18 -10.34
CA GLY A 36 2.75 -11.22 -9.77
C GLY A 36 2.18 -9.82 -9.62
N CYS A 37 1.40 -9.33 -10.59
CA CYS A 37 0.72 -8.03 -10.47
C CYS A 37 -0.32 -8.03 -9.34
N ILE A 38 -1.12 -9.09 -9.23
CA ILE A 38 -2.12 -9.24 -8.16
C ILE A 38 -1.46 -9.26 -6.78
N ALA A 39 -0.34 -9.99 -6.66
CA ALA A 39 0.46 -10.03 -5.44
C ALA A 39 1.04 -8.66 -5.12
N ALA A 40 1.68 -7.99 -6.08
CA ALA A 40 2.26 -6.67 -5.92
C ALA A 40 1.24 -5.61 -5.47
N ILE A 41 0.04 -5.58 -6.07
CA ILE A 41 -1.06 -4.69 -5.63
C ILE A 41 -1.40 -4.92 -4.15
N SER A 42 -1.47 -6.18 -3.74
CA SER A 42 -1.83 -6.55 -2.37
C SER A 42 -0.72 -6.16 -1.38
N ILE A 43 0.53 -6.42 -1.74
CA ILE A 43 1.71 -6.08 -0.94
C ILE A 43 1.84 -4.57 -0.79
N VAL A 44 1.82 -3.82 -1.89
CA VAL A 44 1.98 -2.35 -1.85
C VAL A 44 0.85 -1.71 -1.04
N ALA A 45 -0.39 -2.16 -1.20
CA ALA A 45 -1.49 -1.66 -0.39
C ALA A 45 -1.28 -1.92 1.10
N ALA A 46 -0.82 -3.12 1.47
CA ALA A 46 -0.51 -3.47 2.86
C ALA A 46 0.63 -2.63 3.44
N GLN A 47 1.74 -2.47 2.71
CA GLN A 47 2.89 -1.68 3.16
C GLN A 47 2.58 -0.19 3.34
N LEU A 48 1.79 0.38 2.42
CA LEU A 48 1.37 1.77 2.51
C LEU A 48 0.24 1.98 3.53
N GLY A 49 -0.31 0.91 4.12
CA GLY A 49 -1.44 0.98 5.04
C GLY A 49 -2.74 1.50 4.40
N ILE A 50 -2.86 1.38 3.07
CA ILE A 50 -4.02 1.85 2.31
C ILE A 50 -4.87 0.70 1.77
N LYS A 51 -6.11 1.00 1.44
CA LYS A 51 -6.97 0.04 0.73
C LYS A 51 -6.52 -0.08 -0.72
N GLN A 52 -6.67 -1.26 -1.33
CA GLN A 52 -6.39 -1.47 -2.76
C GLN A 52 -7.16 -0.49 -3.66
N LYS A 53 -8.41 -0.15 -3.31
CA LYS A 53 -9.18 0.92 -3.98
C LYS A 53 -8.39 2.23 -4.05
N SER A 54 -7.83 2.66 -2.93
CA SER A 54 -7.05 3.90 -2.85
C SER A 54 -5.78 3.81 -3.69
N LEU A 55 -5.13 2.65 -3.74
CA LEU A 55 -3.98 2.42 -4.61
C LEU A 55 -4.35 2.63 -6.08
N PHE A 56 -5.43 2.02 -6.57
CA PHE A 56 -5.95 2.26 -7.92
C PHE A 56 -6.31 3.72 -8.17
N ASP A 57 -6.92 4.37 -7.18
CA ASP A 57 -7.27 5.78 -7.28
C ASP A 57 -6.02 6.65 -7.45
N HIS A 58 -4.94 6.38 -6.71
CA HIS A 58 -3.65 7.07 -6.87
C HIS A 58 -3.00 6.79 -8.22
N LEU A 59 -2.99 5.53 -8.68
CA LEU A 59 -2.39 5.15 -9.97
C LEU A 59 -3.11 5.84 -11.15
N ALA A 60 -4.43 6.00 -11.07
CA ALA A 60 -5.20 6.65 -12.12
C ALA A 60 -5.18 8.18 -12.07
N GLN A 61 -4.96 8.77 -10.89
CA GLN A 61 -4.89 10.24 -10.73
C GLN A 61 -3.60 10.84 -11.28
N ASP A 62 -2.52 10.05 -11.38
CA ASP A 62 -1.30 10.46 -12.06
C ASP A 62 -1.45 10.32 -13.59
N SER A 63 -2.21 11.26 -14.18
CA SER A 63 -2.53 11.26 -15.60
C SER A 63 -1.30 11.41 -16.49
N GLU A 64 -0.26 12.11 -16.04
CA GLU A 64 0.98 12.26 -16.80
C GLU A 64 1.73 10.93 -16.89
N SER A 65 1.90 10.24 -15.76
CA SER A 65 2.48 8.90 -15.74
C SER A 65 1.66 7.91 -16.55
N LEU A 66 0.33 7.93 -16.41
CA LEU A 66 -0.56 7.01 -17.10
C LEU A 66 -0.54 7.23 -18.63
N ASN A 67 -0.47 8.48 -19.08
CA ASN A 67 -0.27 8.80 -20.50
C ASN A 67 1.10 8.35 -21.02
N ALA A 68 2.17 8.51 -20.22
CA ALA A 68 3.50 8.02 -20.59
C ALA A 68 3.50 6.50 -20.76
N ILE A 69 2.85 5.77 -19.85
CA ILE A 69 2.65 4.32 -19.95
C ILE A 69 1.84 3.98 -21.20
N ALA A 70 0.73 4.68 -21.44
CA ALA A 70 -0.13 4.42 -22.58
C ALA A 70 0.59 4.58 -23.93
N LYS A 71 1.55 5.51 -24.02
CA LYS A 71 2.43 5.64 -25.19
C LYS A 71 3.37 4.45 -25.34
N GLU A 72 3.92 3.95 -24.25
CA GLU A 72 4.81 2.77 -24.23
C GLU A 72 4.05 1.50 -24.62
N VAL A 73 2.83 1.31 -24.12
CA VAL A 73 1.99 0.13 -24.37
C VAL A 73 0.98 0.30 -25.51
N ARG A 74 1.18 1.31 -26.36
CA ARG A 74 0.32 1.54 -27.51
C ARG A 74 0.37 0.32 -28.44
N ASN A 75 -0.81 -0.17 -28.84
CA ASN A 75 -0.95 -1.38 -29.65
C ASN A 75 -0.32 -2.64 -29.02
N ALA A 76 -0.08 -2.64 -27.71
CA ALA A 76 0.38 -3.82 -26.99
C ALA A 76 -0.67 -4.92 -27.07
N ARG A 77 -0.28 -6.09 -27.56
CA ARG A 77 -1.06 -7.32 -27.38
C ARG A 77 -0.56 -8.02 -26.14
N VAL A 78 -1.46 -8.19 -25.18
CA VAL A 78 -1.12 -8.97 -24.00
C VAL A 78 -1.42 -10.44 -24.24
N ARG A 79 -0.42 -11.31 -24.06
CA ARG A 79 -0.64 -12.76 -24.08
C ARG A 79 -1.53 -13.18 -22.90
N ALA A 80 -2.42 -14.13 -23.17
CA ALA A 80 -3.39 -14.63 -22.19
C ALA A 80 -2.81 -15.70 -21.25
N GLU A 81 -1.63 -16.22 -21.59
CA GLU A 81 -0.95 -17.27 -20.84
C GLU A 81 -0.62 -16.75 -19.44
N ASN A 82 -1.04 -17.48 -18.39
CA ASN A 82 -0.83 -17.17 -16.97
C ASN A 82 -1.59 -15.94 -16.40
N ARG A 83 -2.62 -15.42 -17.09
CA ARG A 83 -3.45 -14.32 -16.56
C ARG A 83 -4.66 -14.78 -15.75
N VAL A 84 -4.87 -14.15 -14.60
CA VAL A 84 -5.96 -14.41 -13.67
C VAL A 84 -6.98 -13.27 -13.71
N GLN A 85 -8.26 -13.62 -13.82
CA GLN A 85 -9.34 -12.65 -13.69
C GLN A 85 -9.51 -12.23 -12.24
N LYS A 86 -9.29 -10.95 -11.93
CA LYS A 86 -9.47 -10.40 -10.59
C LYS A 86 -10.38 -9.17 -10.65
N THR A 87 -11.36 -9.14 -9.76
CA THR A 87 -12.29 -8.01 -9.63
C THR A 87 -11.90 -7.14 -8.45
N TYR A 88 -11.62 -5.87 -8.72
CA TYR A 88 -11.27 -4.88 -7.71
C TYR A 88 -12.38 -3.85 -7.56
N VAL A 89 -12.44 -3.22 -6.39
CA VAL A 89 -13.27 -2.04 -6.15
C VAL A 89 -12.41 -0.80 -6.40
N ILE A 90 -12.82 0.07 -7.30
CA ILE A 90 -12.11 1.31 -7.68
C ILE A 90 -13.08 2.49 -7.71
N SER A 91 -12.59 3.75 -7.76
CA SER A 91 -13.49 4.87 -7.99
C SER A 91 -13.99 4.90 -9.44
N ARG A 92 -15.22 5.40 -9.63
CA ARG A 92 -15.81 5.60 -10.96
C ARG A 92 -14.94 6.53 -11.81
N SER A 93 -14.37 7.59 -11.22
CA SER A 93 -13.44 8.49 -11.90
C SER A 93 -12.20 7.77 -12.43
N SER A 94 -11.60 6.88 -11.62
CA SER A 94 -10.40 6.13 -12.04
C SER A 94 -10.70 5.16 -13.17
N LEU A 95 -11.86 4.50 -13.14
CA LEU A 95 -12.28 3.63 -14.25
C LEU A 95 -12.47 4.42 -15.55
N LEU A 96 -13.12 5.59 -15.46
CA LEU A 96 -13.35 6.46 -16.63
C LEU A 96 -12.03 6.96 -17.23
N LEU A 97 -11.06 7.36 -16.39
CA LEU A 97 -9.74 7.78 -16.86
C LEU A 97 -8.99 6.62 -17.55
N LEU A 98 -9.03 5.42 -16.97
CA LEU A 98 -8.45 4.23 -17.60
C LEU A 98 -9.12 3.92 -18.95
N ASP A 99 -10.45 4.05 -19.05
CA ASP A 99 -11.20 3.84 -20.29
C ASP A 99 -10.85 4.89 -21.35
N GLU A 100 -10.73 6.16 -20.96
CA GLU A 100 -10.39 7.27 -21.85
C GLU A 100 -8.99 7.07 -22.45
N ILE A 101 -7.99 6.81 -21.61
CA ILE A 101 -6.60 6.60 -22.02
C ILE A 101 -6.47 5.32 -22.85
N SER A 102 -7.16 4.25 -22.44
CA SER A 102 -7.19 2.99 -23.20
C SER A 102 -7.67 3.21 -24.64
N ARG A 103 -8.74 4.01 -24.84
CA ARG A 103 -9.25 4.36 -26.18
C ARG A 103 -8.32 5.30 -26.93
N ALA A 104 -7.80 6.34 -26.26
CA ALA A 104 -6.95 7.34 -26.90
C ALA A 104 -5.64 6.75 -27.44
N PHE A 105 -5.07 5.75 -26.77
CA PHE A 105 -3.80 5.13 -27.13
C PHE A 105 -3.94 3.69 -27.64
N ASN A 106 -5.16 3.20 -27.89
CA ASN A 106 -5.41 1.81 -28.29
C ASN A 106 -4.61 0.80 -27.43
N ALA A 107 -4.65 1.00 -26.11
CA ALA A 107 -3.89 0.24 -25.13
C ALA A 107 -4.85 -0.53 -24.21
N PRO A 108 -4.63 -1.84 -23.95
CA PRO A 108 -5.49 -2.58 -23.03
C PRO A 108 -5.44 -2.04 -21.60
N ARG A 109 -6.59 -1.89 -20.94
CA ARG A 109 -6.68 -1.44 -19.53
C ARG A 109 -5.85 -2.31 -18.59
N ASP A 110 -5.83 -3.61 -18.84
CA ASP A 110 -5.02 -4.55 -18.06
C ASP A 110 -3.51 -4.24 -18.19
N ALA A 111 -3.04 -3.88 -19.40
CA ALA A 111 -1.66 -3.49 -19.61
C ALA A 111 -1.33 -2.16 -18.90
N LEU A 112 -2.23 -1.17 -18.99
CA LEU A 112 -2.06 0.09 -18.26
C LEU A 112 -1.87 -0.16 -16.76
N VAL A 113 -2.73 -0.98 -16.15
CA VAL A 113 -2.65 -1.32 -14.72
C VAL A 113 -1.36 -2.04 -14.38
N GLU A 114 -0.97 -3.07 -15.14
CA GLU A 114 0.26 -3.83 -14.85
C GLU A 114 1.51 -2.96 -14.93
N PHE A 115 1.65 -2.15 -15.98
CA PHE A 115 2.79 -1.23 -16.10
C PHE A 115 2.77 -0.15 -15.01
N SER A 116 1.59 0.34 -14.60
CA SER A 116 1.46 1.25 -13.46
C SER A 116 1.95 0.61 -12.16
N VAL A 117 1.61 -0.65 -11.91
CA VAL A 117 2.07 -1.40 -10.73
C VAL A 117 3.58 -1.70 -10.80
N ARG A 118 4.11 -2.00 -11.99
CA ARG A 118 5.54 -2.24 -12.21
C ARG A 118 6.40 -1.05 -11.79
N ARG A 119 5.93 0.18 -11.97
CA ARG A 119 6.63 1.39 -11.49
C ARG A 119 6.76 1.46 -9.97
N LEU A 120 6.00 0.65 -9.23
CA LEU A 120 6.11 0.56 -7.78
C LEU A 120 7.20 -0.44 -7.34
N LEU A 121 7.84 -1.18 -8.26
CA LEU A 121 8.94 -2.10 -7.95
C LEU A 121 10.04 -1.47 -7.08
N PRO A 122 10.54 -0.25 -7.36
CA PRO A 122 11.55 0.38 -6.50
C PRO A 122 11.04 0.66 -5.08
N VAL A 123 9.73 0.91 -4.94
CA VAL A 123 9.10 1.09 -3.62
C VAL A 123 9.01 -0.25 -2.90
N ILE A 124 8.68 -1.33 -3.62
CA ILE A 124 8.63 -2.69 -3.06
C ILE A 124 10.01 -3.14 -2.59
N ASP A 125 11.06 -2.99 -3.40
CA ASP A 125 12.45 -3.34 -3.02
C ASP A 125 12.90 -2.57 -1.77
N LYS A 126 12.60 -1.27 -1.71
CA LYS A 126 12.90 -0.45 -0.54
C LYS A 126 12.14 -0.91 0.70
N GLU A 127 10.87 -1.28 0.56
CA GLU A 127 10.05 -1.78 1.68
C GLU A 127 10.44 -3.20 2.11
N GLN A 128 10.95 -4.05 1.22
CA GLN A 128 11.54 -5.36 1.56
C GLN A 128 12.70 -5.19 2.54
N LYS A 129 13.68 -4.35 2.19
CA LYS A 129 14.84 -4.04 3.06
C LYS A 129 14.42 -3.47 4.41
N ARG A 130 13.40 -2.61 4.41
CA ARG A 130 12.82 -2.06 5.65
C ARG A 130 12.11 -3.14 6.46
N TYR A 131 11.38 -4.04 5.83
CA TYR A 131 10.72 -5.16 6.50
C TYR A 131 11.72 -6.06 7.22
N GLU A 132 12.82 -6.44 6.54
CA GLU A 132 13.89 -7.21 7.20
C GLU A 132 14.48 -6.47 8.40
N SER A 133 14.75 -5.17 8.25
CA SER A 133 15.26 -4.34 9.34
C SER A 133 14.27 -4.27 10.52
N ARG A 134 12.96 -4.16 10.24
CA ARG A 134 11.90 -4.18 11.27
C ARG A 134 11.82 -5.54 11.96
N LYS A 135 11.94 -6.64 11.22
CA LYS A 135 11.94 -8.01 11.74
C LYS A 135 13.10 -8.22 12.71
N ALA A 136 14.32 -7.84 12.31
CA ALA A 136 15.50 -7.91 13.17
C ALA A 136 15.36 -7.06 14.44
N ALA A 137 14.79 -5.85 14.33
CA ALA A 137 14.51 -5.00 15.48
C ALA A 137 13.47 -5.64 16.42
N PHE A 138 12.42 -6.24 15.86
CA PHE A 138 11.38 -6.91 16.63
C PHE A 138 11.90 -8.14 17.38
N ASP A 139 12.82 -8.91 16.79
CA ASP A 139 13.52 -9.98 17.51
C ASP A 139 14.34 -9.45 18.70
N GLY A 140 14.88 -8.23 18.60
CA GLY A 140 15.53 -7.54 19.71
C GLY A 140 14.54 -7.13 20.81
N ILE A 141 13.40 -6.57 20.41
CA ILE A 141 12.30 -6.19 21.31
C ILE A 141 11.79 -7.41 22.08
N ARG A 142 11.57 -8.53 21.39
CA ARG A 142 11.14 -9.78 22.00
C ARG A 142 12.16 -10.26 23.02
N ARG A 143 13.44 -10.37 22.64
CA ARG A 143 14.49 -10.75 23.60
C ARG A 143 14.53 -9.85 24.84
N HIS A 144 14.37 -8.53 24.67
CA HIS A 144 14.33 -7.60 25.79
C HIS A 144 13.08 -7.79 26.67
N PHE A 145 11.92 -8.03 26.06
CA PHE A 145 10.68 -8.31 26.78
C PHE A 145 10.81 -9.55 27.68
N GLU A 146 11.38 -10.63 27.15
CA GLU A 146 11.64 -11.86 27.89
C GLU A 146 12.60 -11.63 29.07
N THR A 147 13.68 -10.86 28.87
CA THR A 147 14.58 -10.46 29.97
C THR A 147 13.85 -9.65 31.04
N GLY A 148 12.98 -8.70 30.64
CA GLY A 148 12.17 -7.91 31.56
C GLY A 148 11.19 -8.76 32.37
N ARG A 149 10.59 -9.77 31.75
CA ARG A 149 9.75 -10.76 32.45
C ARG A 149 10.53 -11.57 33.46
N GLN A 150 11.72 -12.05 33.10
CA GLN A 150 12.57 -12.79 34.03
C GLN A 150 12.96 -11.95 35.25
N LEU A 151 13.27 -10.66 35.05
CA LEU A 151 13.54 -9.74 36.15
C LEU A 151 12.32 -9.58 37.07
N LEU A 152 11.13 -9.42 36.50
CA LEU A 152 9.89 -9.31 37.26
C LEU A 152 9.60 -10.58 38.08
N ASP A 153 9.82 -11.76 37.48
CA ASP A 153 9.61 -13.04 38.16
C ASP A 153 10.60 -13.18 39.35
N ASN A 154 11.88 -12.81 39.16
CA ASN A 154 12.85 -12.79 40.25
C ASN A 154 12.44 -11.81 41.37
N MET A 155 11.94 -10.61 41.03
CA MET A 155 11.48 -9.64 42.02
C MET A 155 10.26 -10.13 42.80
N ARG A 156 9.35 -10.86 42.16
CA ARG A 156 8.21 -11.51 42.84
C ARG A 156 8.69 -12.54 43.86
N GLU A 157 9.72 -13.31 43.54
CA GLU A 157 10.32 -14.29 44.47
C GLU A 157 11.01 -13.62 45.66
N GLU A 158 11.74 -12.52 45.43
CA GLU A 158 12.53 -11.84 46.49
C GLU A 158 11.70 -10.91 47.37
N LEU A 159 10.74 -10.17 46.80
CA LEU A 159 10.00 -9.10 47.48
C LEU A 159 8.54 -9.46 47.78
N GLY A 160 7.99 -10.47 47.10
CA GLY A 160 6.59 -10.85 47.18
C GLY A 160 5.70 -10.12 46.17
N GLU A 161 4.56 -10.71 45.82
CA GLU A 161 3.66 -10.18 44.79
C GLU A 161 2.99 -8.85 45.16
N ASP A 162 2.79 -8.57 46.45
CA ASP A 162 2.14 -7.36 46.94
C ASP A 162 3.10 -6.16 47.07
N ASP A 163 4.39 -6.32 46.73
CA ASP A 163 5.36 -5.23 46.81
C ASP A 163 5.05 -4.10 45.80
N PRO A 164 5.04 -2.81 46.23
CA PRO A 164 4.72 -1.70 45.34
C PRO A 164 5.66 -1.54 44.12
N VAL A 165 6.92 -1.96 44.24
CA VAL A 165 7.90 -1.91 43.14
C VAL A 165 7.62 -3.04 42.14
N VAL A 166 7.30 -4.24 42.64
CA VAL A 166 6.85 -5.37 41.81
C VAL A 166 5.61 -4.99 41.01
N ALA A 167 4.58 -4.45 41.67
CA ALA A 167 3.36 -3.99 41.00
C ALA A 167 3.64 -2.94 39.91
N LYS A 168 4.62 -2.05 40.13
CA LYS A 168 4.98 -1.05 39.13
C LYS A 168 5.66 -1.65 37.91
N LEU A 169 6.58 -2.58 38.09
CA LEU A 169 7.25 -3.26 36.99
C LEU A 169 6.28 -4.16 36.22
N ASP A 170 5.37 -4.85 36.91
CA ASP A 170 4.33 -5.67 36.29
C ASP A 170 3.48 -4.85 35.31
N SER A 171 3.00 -3.68 35.75
CA SER A 171 2.27 -2.75 34.88
C SER A 171 3.09 -2.31 33.66
N VAL A 172 4.41 -2.13 33.80
CA VAL A 172 5.28 -1.82 32.65
C VAL A 172 5.37 -3.02 31.70
N MET A 173 5.51 -4.23 32.23
CA MET A 173 5.57 -5.46 31.41
C MET A 173 4.25 -5.76 30.70
N GLU A 174 3.10 -5.48 31.31
CA GLU A 174 1.79 -5.60 30.64
C GLU A 174 1.68 -4.66 29.43
N ASN A 175 2.10 -3.39 29.60
CA ASN A 175 2.14 -2.43 28.51
C ASN A 175 3.14 -2.84 27.42
N TYR A 176 4.29 -3.36 27.82
CA TYR A 176 5.29 -3.90 26.90
C TYR A 176 4.69 -5.05 26.07
N ALA A 177 4.01 -6.00 26.72
CA ALA A 177 3.36 -7.13 26.06
C ALA A 177 2.32 -6.65 25.02
N GLY A 178 1.55 -5.61 25.36
CA GLY A 178 0.62 -4.97 24.42
C GLY A 178 1.33 -4.38 23.21
N ALA A 179 2.43 -3.65 23.42
CA ALA A 179 3.22 -3.06 22.35
C ALA A 179 3.87 -4.12 21.44
N ALA A 180 4.46 -5.18 22.03
CA ALA A 180 5.06 -6.27 21.29
C ALA A 180 4.04 -6.98 20.39
N ARG A 181 2.85 -7.32 20.92
CA ARG A 181 1.76 -7.90 20.13
C ARG A 181 1.29 -7.00 19.00
N ALA A 182 1.19 -5.68 19.23
CA ALA A 182 0.78 -4.75 18.19
C ALA A 182 1.81 -4.68 17.04
N ILE A 183 3.11 -4.75 17.36
CA ILE A 183 4.19 -4.81 16.37
C ILE A 183 4.16 -6.14 15.61
N GLU A 184 3.94 -7.26 16.30
CA GLU A 184 3.81 -8.59 15.70
C GLU A 184 2.68 -8.62 14.67
N ILE A 185 1.47 -8.18 15.04
CA ILE A 185 0.32 -8.10 14.15
C ILE A 185 0.63 -7.24 12.91
N PHE A 186 1.37 -6.14 13.07
CA PHE A 186 1.79 -5.32 11.93
C PHE A 186 2.74 -6.09 11.00
N LEU A 187 3.73 -6.79 11.55
CA LEU A 187 4.69 -7.59 10.78
C LEU A 187 4.04 -8.78 10.07
N GLU A 188 3.07 -9.44 10.69
CA GLU A 188 2.31 -10.53 10.07
C GLU A 188 1.49 -10.04 8.88
N ARG A 189 0.79 -8.91 9.03
CA ARG A 189 0.01 -8.31 7.95
C ARG A 189 0.85 -7.88 6.76
N THR A 190 2.13 -7.61 6.99
CA THR A 190 3.08 -7.13 5.97
C THR A 190 4.01 -8.22 5.45
N ARG A 191 3.93 -9.45 6.01
CA ARG A 191 4.82 -10.58 5.70
C ARG A 191 4.90 -10.95 4.23
N GLY A 192 3.82 -10.76 3.46
CA GLY A 192 3.79 -11.09 2.03
C GLY A 192 4.83 -10.34 1.17
N ILE A 193 5.51 -9.33 1.72
CA ILE A 193 6.63 -8.66 1.05
C ILE A 193 7.94 -9.47 1.07
N GLU A 194 8.11 -10.34 2.07
CA GLU A 194 9.35 -11.10 2.31
C GLU A 194 9.67 -12.03 1.13
N ASP A 195 8.67 -12.76 0.64
CA ASP A 195 8.83 -13.77 -0.41
C ASP A 195 8.52 -13.23 -1.82
N PHE A 196 8.35 -11.91 -1.98
CA PHE A 196 7.97 -11.33 -3.27
C PHE A 196 9.17 -11.27 -4.21
N ASP A 197 9.11 -12.00 -5.32
CA ASP A 197 10.11 -11.91 -6.38
C ASP A 197 9.72 -10.80 -7.38
N PRO A 198 10.55 -9.75 -7.56
CA PRO A 198 10.35 -8.77 -8.62
C PRO A 198 10.19 -9.36 -10.02
N GLU A 199 10.78 -10.54 -10.29
CA GLU A 199 10.64 -11.22 -11.57
C GLU A 199 9.22 -11.73 -11.84
N ASP A 200 8.40 -11.93 -10.80
CA ASP A 200 6.97 -12.26 -10.96
C ASP A 200 6.18 -11.14 -11.68
N LEU A 201 6.67 -9.91 -11.61
CA LEU A 201 6.14 -8.77 -12.36
C LEU A 201 6.75 -8.63 -13.77
N ASN A 202 7.90 -9.26 -14.03
CA ASN A 202 8.61 -9.16 -15.32
C ASN A 202 8.19 -10.23 -16.33
N GLN A 203 7.38 -11.23 -15.95
CA GLN A 203 6.80 -12.25 -16.85
C GLN A 203 5.75 -11.69 -17.85
N MET A 204 5.88 -10.43 -18.24
CA MET A 204 5.01 -9.76 -19.19
C MET A 204 5.41 -10.14 -20.62
N ASP A 205 4.76 -11.16 -21.17
CA ASP A 205 4.77 -11.40 -22.60
C ASP A 205 3.88 -10.37 -23.31
N VAL A 206 4.43 -9.17 -23.53
CA VAL A 206 3.80 -8.12 -24.34
C VAL A 206 4.42 -8.12 -25.72
N GLN A 207 3.61 -8.41 -26.73
CA GLN A 207 4.02 -8.21 -28.12
C GLN A 207 3.60 -6.82 -28.58
N PHE A 208 4.58 -6.04 -29.03
CA PHE A 208 4.34 -4.79 -29.73
C PHE A 208 4.23 -5.08 -31.22
N GLU A 209 3.12 -4.68 -31.85
CA GLU A 209 3.08 -4.62 -33.31
C GLU A 209 3.97 -3.45 -33.77
N ARG A 210 4.94 -3.75 -34.65
CA ARG A 210 5.77 -2.75 -35.31
C ARG A 210 4.95 -1.90 -36.27
#